data_AF-A0A2G5TPM2-F1
#
_entry.id   AF-A0A2G5TPM2-F1
#
_cell.length_a   1.000
_cell.length_b   1.000
_cell.length_c   1.000
_cell.angle_alpha   90.00
_cell.angle_beta   90.00
_cell.angle_gamma   90.00
#
_symmetry.space_group_name_H-M   'P 1'
#
loop_
_entity.id
_entity.type
_entity.pdbx_description
1 polymer ?
#
loop_
_entity_poly.entity_id
_entity_poly.type
_entity_poly.pdbx_seq_one_letter_code
_entity_poly.pdbx_strand_id
1 'polypeptide(L)'
;MPLRTISIKKIAKRKAVFLLLIANIFFFAIPLYFLVIGLWKINRCPGNPYLPPWMIIVALLIVIDRLIFWRRLVNETKFEKTFPRPSIIGSVERIKTWEENRVWSSSRTLLGLMATVRVAIFIAALIGKLWSFDVVMNDQCDHLVSYSTLIFCVFSIIIYLFFFIGTMYLYCAEWLRSLEKTLVACLNRLMVTGE
;
A
#
# COMPACT_ATOMS: atom_id res chain seq x y z
N MET A 1 -16.17 -5.98 -35.97
CA MET A 1 -15.63 -5.08 -34.92
C MET A 1 -14.93 -5.74 -33.68
N PRO A 2 -14.49 -7.01 -33.65
CA PRO A 2 -13.78 -7.57 -32.47
C PRO A 2 -12.25 -7.30 -32.45
N LEU A 3 -11.63 -7.05 -33.61
CA LEU A 3 -10.17 -6.86 -33.72
C LEU A 3 -9.65 -5.60 -33.02
N ARG A 4 -10.44 -4.52 -33.02
CA ARG A 4 -10.05 -3.21 -32.45
C ARG A 4 -10.07 -3.21 -30.91
N THR A 5 -10.97 -3.97 -30.29
CA THR A 5 -11.04 -4.11 -28.83
C THR A 5 -9.96 -5.04 -28.27
N ILE A 6 -9.54 -6.05 -29.05
CA ILE A 6 -8.43 -6.96 -28.68
C ILE A 6 -7.09 -6.21 -28.68
N SER A 7 -6.83 -5.35 -29.67
CA SER A 7 -5.58 -4.59 -29.75
C SER A 7 -5.45 -3.56 -28.63
N ILE A 8 -6.52 -2.84 -28.29
CA ILE A 8 -6.55 -1.85 -27.20
C ILE A 8 -6.28 -2.52 -25.84
N LYS A 9 -6.93 -3.67 -25.54
CA LYS A 9 -6.66 -4.43 -24.30
C LYS A 9 -5.20 -4.90 -24.21
N LYS A 10 -4.61 -5.33 -25.33
CA LYS A 10 -3.22 -5.81 -25.38
C LYS A 10 -2.21 -4.66 -25.14
N ILE A 11 -2.48 -3.47 -25.68
CA ILE A 11 -1.65 -2.27 -25.47
C ILE A 11 -1.75 -1.77 -24.02
N ALA A 12 -2.95 -1.71 -23.45
CA ALA A 12 -3.16 -1.32 -22.04
C ALA A 12 -2.45 -2.28 -21.07
N LYS A 13 -2.53 -3.59 -21.33
CA LYS A 13 -1.83 -4.61 -20.54
C LYS A 13 -0.30 -4.45 -20.62
N ARG A 14 0.25 -4.17 -21.79
CA ARG A 14 1.71 -3.95 -21.97
C ARG A 14 2.18 -2.71 -21.21
N LYS A 15 1.42 -1.61 -21.26
CA LYS A 15 1.74 -0.37 -20.51
C LYS A 15 1.68 -0.58 -19.00
N ALA A 16 0.67 -1.30 -18.49
CA ALA A 16 0.55 -1.62 -17.08
C ALA A 16 1.73 -2.46 -16.57
N VAL A 17 2.13 -3.49 -17.32
CA VAL A 17 3.29 -4.32 -16.98
C VAL A 17 4.58 -3.51 -16.97
N PHE A 18 4.77 -2.61 -17.94
CA PHE A 18 5.95 -1.76 -18.01
C PHE A 18 6.03 -0.77 -16.82
N LEU A 19 4.91 -0.14 -16.46
CA LEU A 19 4.82 0.71 -15.27
C LEU A 19 5.13 -0.07 -13.98
N LEU A 20 4.64 -1.30 -13.88
CA LEU A 20 4.88 -2.17 -12.72
C LEU A 20 6.36 -2.56 -12.61
N LEU A 21 7.03 -2.84 -13.74
CA LEU A 21 8.46 -3.11 -13.79
C LEU A 21 9.29 -1.89 -13.36
N ILE A 22 9.00 -0.70 -13.90
CA ILE A 22 9.69 0.54 -13.53
C ILE A 22 9.52 0.82 -12.04
N ALA A 23 8.29 0.73 -11.53
CA ALA A 23 8.00 0.95 -10.12
C ALA A 23 8.84 0.02 -9.24
N ASN A 24 8.95 -1.27 -9.59
CA ASN A 24 9.76 -2.23 -8.83
C ASN A 24 11.24 -1.88 -8.78
N ILE A 25 11.83 -1.36 -9.86
CA ILE A 25 13.24 -0.96 -9.87
C ILE A 25 13.45 0.17 -8.86
N PHE A 26 12.61 1.21 -8.89
CA PHE A 26 12.68 2.30 -7.91
C PHE A 26 12.45 1.82 -6.48
N PHE A 27 11.48 0.93 -6.27
CA PHE A 27 11.19 0.38 -4.95
C PHE A 27 12.30 -0.52 -4.39
N PHE A 28 13.16 -1.10 -5.24
CA PHE A 28 14.29 -1.90 -4.80
C PHE A 28 15.56 -1.05 -4.57
N ALA A 29 15.71 0.03 -5.33
CA ALA A 29 16.84 0.95 -5.20
C ALA A 29 16.90 1.63 -3.82
N ILE A 30 15.75 2.07 -3.30
CA ILE A 30 15.66 2.75 -2.00
C ILE A 30 16.14 1.86 -0.82
N PRO A 31 15.60 0.65 -0.60
CA PRO A 31 16.06 -0.22 0.48
C PRO A 31 17.51 -0.67 0.29
N LEU A 32 17.96 -0.89 -0.95
CA LEU A 32 19.37 -1.20 -1.23
C LEU A 32 20.29 -0.04 -0.82
N TYR A 33 19.93 1.19 -1.18
CA TYR A 33 20.65 2.39 -0.78
C TYR A 33 20.71 2.52 0.75
N PHE A 34 19.60 2.28 1.45
CA PHE A 34 19.55 2.34 2.92
C PHE A 34 20.40 1.26 3.58
N LEU A 35 20.41 0.04 3.03
CA LEU A 35 21.29 -1.04 3.51
C LEU A 35 22.77 -0.67 3.35
N VAL A 36 23.17 -0.19 2.17
CA VAL A 36 24.57 0.14 1.89
C VAL A 36 25.07 1.26 2.80
N ILE A 37 24.32 2.37 2.89
CA ILE A 37 24.72 3.50 3.73
C ILE A 37 24.65 3.16 5.22
N GLY A 38 23.60 2.47 5.66
CA GLY A 38 23.43 2.06 7.05
C GLY A 38 24.57 1.15 7.53
N LEU A 39 25.00 0.20 6.70
CA LEU A 39 26.13 -0.67 7.00
C LEU A 39 27.47 0.07 6.96
N TRP A 40 27.70 0.90 5.94
CA TRP A 40 28.98 1.59 5.76
C TRP A 40 29.23 2.67 6.82
N LYS A 41 28.16 3.28 7.34
CA LYS A 41 28.22 4.38 8.31
C LYS A 41 27.74 3.98 9.72
N ILE A 42 27.76 2.68 10.04
CA ILE A 42 27.17 2.16 11.28
C ILE A 42 27.67 2.82 12.57
N ASN A 43 28.95 3.24 12.60
CA ASN A 43 29.59 3.90 13.75
C ASN A 43 29.84 5.41 13.54
N ARG A 44 29.30 6.01 12.47
CA ARG A 44 29.64 7.38 12.03
C ARG A 44 28.58 8.42 12.43
N CYS A 45 27.84 8.17 13.52
CA CYS A 45 26.75 9.04 13.98
C CYS A 45 26.76 9.18 15.52
N PRO A 46 27.63 10.03 16.08
CA PRO A 46 27.77 10.16 17.53
C PRO A 46 26.53 10.77 18.21
N GLY A 47 25.80 11.68 17.55
CA GLY A 47 24.58 12.27 18.11
C GLY A 47 23.41 11.29 18.23
N ASN A 48 23.37 10.27 17.38
CA ASN A 48 22.37 9.21 17.48
C ASN A 48 22.88 7.90 16.88
N PRO A 49 23.43 6.99 17.70
CA PRO A 49 23.97 5.71 17.21
C PRO A 49 22.88 4.76 16.68
N TYR A 50 21.60 5.05 16.95
CA TYR A 50 20.49 4.23 16.49
C TYR A 50 20.05 4.56 15.06
N LEU A 51 20.49 5.69 14.49
CA LEU A 51 20.05 6.14 13.16
C LEU A 51 20.51 5.17 12.04
N PRO A 52 21.79 4.75 11.96
CA PRO A 52 22.21 3.80 10.91
C PRO A 52 21.57 2.40 11.04
N PRO A 53 21.47 1.77 12.25
CA PRO A 53 20.69 0.54 12.42
C PRO A 53 19.21 0.70 12.06
N TRP A 54 18.60 1.84 12.36
CA TRP A 54 17.21 2.13 11.98
C TRP A 54 17.04 2.11 10.45
N MET A 55 17.99 2.64 9.67
CA MET A 55 17.93 2.59 8.20
C MET A 55 17.91 1.14 7.68
N ILE A 56 18.71 0.26 8.31
CA ILE A 56 18.75 -1.18 7.97
C ILE A 56 17.40 -1.83 8.26
N ILE A 57 16.83 -1.57 9.45
CA ILE A 57 15.52 -2.12 9.84
C ILE A 57 14.44 -1.67 8.87
N VAL A 58 14.40 -0.39 8.52
CA VAL A 58 13.41 0.15 7.55
C VAL A 58 13.59 -0.46 6.17
N ALA A 59 14.84 -0.65 5.71
CA ALA A 59 15.09 -1.31 4.44
C ALA A 59 14.54 -2.74 4.41
N LEU A 60 14.73 -3.51 5.49
CA LEU A 60 14.17 -4.86 5.61
C LEU A 60 12.64 -4.84 5.61
N LEU A 61 12.01 -3.91 6.33
CA LEU A 61 10.55 -3.75 6.32
C LEU A 61 10.01 -3.44 4.92
N ILE A 62 10.67 -2.58 4.16
CA ILE A 62 10.30 -2.27 2.76
C ILE A 62 10.41 -3.53 1.90
N VAL A 63 11.50 -4.31 2.04
CA VAL A 63 11.68 -5.56 1.29
C VAL A 63 10.55 -6.55 1.64
N ILE A 64 10.20 -6.68 2.92
CA ILE A 64 9.09 -7.55 3.36
C ILE A 64 7.74 -7.09 2.76
N ASP A 65 7.42 -5.79 2.79
CA ASP A 65 6.21 -5.24 2.15
C ASP A 65 6.17 -5.61 0.66
N ARG A 66 7.31 -5.50 -0.04
CA ARG A 66 7.40 -5.88 -1.46
C ARG A 66 7.22 -7.37 -1.69
N LEU A 67 7.80 -8.24 -0.85
CA LEU A 67 7.61 -9.69 -0.96
C LEU A 67 6.14 -10.09 -0.77
N ILE A 68 5.46 -9.47 0.19
CA ILE A 68 4.02 -9.68 0.41
C ILE A 68 3.22 -9.22 -0.81
N PHE A 69 3.54 -8.05 -1.37
CA PHE A 69 2.90 -7.53 -2.58
C PHE A 69 3.05 -8.50 -3.76
N TRP A 70 4.26 -9.02 -4.01
CA TRP A 70 4.51 -9.99 -5.08
C TRP A 70 3.75 -11.29 -4.87
N ARG A 71 3.74 -11.82 -3.64
CA ARG A 71 2.99 -13.04 -3.32
C ARG A 71 1.50 -12.86 -3.58
N ARG A 72 0.95 -11.69 -3.23
CA ARG A 72 -0.43 -11.32 -3.53
C ARG A 72 -0.68 -11.27 -5.04
N LEU A 73 0.18 -10.59 -5.80
CA LEU A 73 0.04 -10.48 -7.25
C LEU A 73 0.07 -11.85 -7.94
N VAL A 74 0.95 -12.76 -7.49
CA VAL A 74 0.99 -14.14 -8.00
C VAL A 74 -0.30 -14.90 -7.67
N ASN A 75 -0.83 -14.75 -6.46
CA ASN A 75 -2.11 -15.38 -6.08
C ASN A 75 -3.28 -14.84 -6.91
N GLU A 76 -3.36 -13.52 -7.10
CA GLU A 76 -4.41 -12.88 -7.92
C GLU A 76 -4.32 -13.33 -9.38
N THR A 77 -3.12 -13.36 -9.96
CA THR A 77 -2.93 -13.83 -11.35
C THR A 77 -3.22 -15.32 -11.53
N LYS A 78 -2.92 -16.16 -10.52
CA LYS A 78 -3.31 -17.58 -10.52
C LYS A 78 -4.83 -17.73 -10.44
N PHE A 79 -5.49 -16.95 -9.58
CA PHE A 79 -6.94 -16.96 -9.45
C PHE A 79 -7.63 -16.54 -10.76
N GLU A 80 -7.19 -15.44 -11.39
CA GLU A 80 -7.79 -14.97 -12.65
C GLU A 80 -7.62 -15.95 -13.81
N LYS A 81 -6.52 -16.74 -13.82
CA LYS A 81 -6.33 -17.81 -14.81
C LYS A 81 -7.30 -18.96 -14.60
N THR A 82 -7.58 -19.33 -13.35
CA THR A 82 -8.51 -20.42 -13.01
C THR A 82 -9.97 -19.98 -13.13
N PHE A 83 -10.27 -18.73 -12.75
CA PHE A 83 -11.61 -18.16 -12.68
C PHE A 83 -11.64 -16.82 -13.44
N PRO A 84 -11.84 -16.83 -14.77
CA PRO A 84 -11.87 -15.62 -15.56
C PRO A 84 -13.01 -14.70 -15.13
N ARG A 85 -12.77 -13.38 -15.19
CA ARG A 85 -13.75 -12.37 -14.75
C ARG A 85 -15.03 -12.46 -15.58
N PRO A 86 -16.22 -12.60 -14.96
CA PRO A 86 -17.49 -12.65 -15.67
C PRO A 86 -17.81 -11.31 -16.35
N SER A 87 -18.60 -11.35 -17.44
CA SER A 87 -19.05 -10.16 -18.16
C SER A 87 -20.07 -9.34 -17.35
N ILE A 88 -20.07 -8.02 -17.51
CA ILE A 88 -20.93 -7.07 -16.78
C ILE A 88 -22.42 -7.20 -17.18
N ILE A 89 -22.72 -7.80 -18.33
CA ILE A 89 -24.07 -7.92 -18.88
C ILE A 89 -24.84 -9.00 -18.09
N GLY A 90 -25.76 -8.54 -17.22
CA GLY A 90 -26.88 -9.34 -16.70
C GLY A 90 -26.70 -10.05 -15.34
N SER A 91 -25.60 -9.88 -14.60
CA SER A 91 -25.47 -10.54 -13.29
C SER A 91 -24.51 -9.85 -12.33
N VAL A 92 -24.96 -8.76 -11.70
CA VAL A 92 -24.24 -8.06 -10.62
C VAL A 92 -23.89 -9.02 -9.49
N GLU A 93 -24.81 -9.93 -9.13
CA GLU A 93 -24.61 -10.94 -8.08
C GLU A 93 -23.39 -11.83 -8.38
N ARG A 94 -23.25 -12.32 -9.63
CA ARG A 94 -22.10 -13.14 -10.05
C ARG A 94 -20.77 -12.40 -9.97
N ILE A 95 -20.77 -11.10 -10.27
CA ILE A 95 -19.57 -10.25 -10.14
C ILE A 95 -19.20 -10.11 -8.67
N LYS A 96 -20.19 -9.87 -7.82
CA LYS A 96 -20.00 -9.77 -6.37
C LYS A 96 -19.43 -11.06 -5.78
N THR A 97 -20.02 -12.22 -6.10
CA THR A 97 -19.51 -13.52 -5.62
C THR A 97 -18.11 -13.80 -6.15
N TRP A 98 -17.82 -13.44 -7.41
CA TRP A 98 -16.46 -13.56 -7.96
C TRP A 98 -15.46 -12.67 -7.24
N GLU A 99 -15.83 -11.43 -6.91
CA GLU A 99 -14.97 -10.51 -6.16
C GLU A 99 -14.72 -10.99 -4.72
N GLU A 100 -15.74 -11.51 -4.04
CA GLU A 100 -15.62 -12.11 -2.72
C GLU A 100 -14.66 -13.31 -2.75
N ASN A 101 -14.82 -14.21 -3.72
CA ASN A 101 -13.93 -15.36 -3.91
C ASN A 101 -12.49 -14.95 -4.26
N ARG A 102 -12.32 -13.87 -5.03
CA ARG A 102 -10.99 -13.30 -5.34
C ARG A 102 -10.30 -12.78 -4.09
N VAL A 103 -11.01 -12.02 -3.26
CA VAL A 103 -10.46 -11.49 -1.99
C VAL A 103 -10.12 -12.62 -1.04
N TRP A 104 -10.97 -13.65 -0.96
CA TRP A 104 -10.70 -14.84 -0.15
C TRP A 104 -9.50 -15.63 -0.65
N SER A 105 -9.35 -15.79 -1.98
CA SER A 105 -8.19 -16.44 -2.61
C SER A 105 -6.88 -15.67 -2.40
N SER A 106 -6.93 -14.33 -2.34
CA SER A 106 -5.77 -13.51 -1.99
C SER A 106 -5.37 -13.63 -0.51
N SER A 107 -6.08 -14.44 0.28
CA SER A 107 -6.00 -14.59 1.75
C SER A 107 -6.19 -13.27 2.50
N ARG A 108 -7.27 -13.18 3.29
CA ARG A 108 -7.48 -12.08 4.24
C ARG A 108 -6.27 -11.85 5.14
N THR A 109 -5.53 -12.90 5.48
CA THR A 109 -4.33 -12.80 6.33
C THR A 109 -3.17 -12.06 5.63
N LEU A 110 -3.00 -12.23 4.32
CA LEU A 110 -1.96 -11.51 3.55
C LEU A 110 -2.30 -10.02 3.45
N LEU A 111 -3.58 -9.69 3.29
CA LEU A 111 -4.05 -8.29 3.29
C LEU A 111 -3.82 -7.63 4.65
N GLY A 112 -4.16 -8.33 5.75
CA GLY A 112 -3.90 -7.86 7.10
C GLY A 112 -2.42 -7.64 7.36
N LEU A 113 -1.57 -8.62 7.03
CA LEU A 113 -0.12 -8.53 7.19
C LEU A 113 0.47 -7.35 6.41
N MET A 114 0.04 -7.13 5.16
CA MET A 114 0.46 -6.00 4.35
C MET A 114 0.12 -4.66 5.02
N ALA A 115 -1.09 -4.54 5.56
CA ALA A 115 -1.50 -3.34 6.29
C ALA A 115 -0.64 -3.13 7.54
N THR A 116 -0.40 -4.18 8.33
CA THR A 116 0.46 -4.11 9.53
C THR A 116 1.88 -3.65 9.21
N VAL A 117 2.51 -4.22 8.18
CA VAL A 117 3.86 -3.82 7.77
C VAL A 117 3.89 -2.36 7.33
N ARG A 118 2.87 -1.89 6.60
CA ARG A 118 2.78 -0.49 6.17
C ARG A 118 2.61 0.47 7.34
N VAL A 119 1.82 0.11 8.35
CA VAL A 119 1.69 0.89 9.59
C VAL A 119 3.03 0.92 10.33
N ALA A 120 3.75 -0.20 10.41
CA ALA A 120 5.07 -0.25 11.02
C ALA A 120 6.08 0.67 10.29
N ILE A 121 6.09 0.68 8.95
CA ILE A 121 6.93 1.60 8.16
C ILE A 121 6.55 3.06 8.42
N PHE A 122 5.25 3.36 8.51
CA PHE A 122 4.79 4.73 8.80
C PHE A 122 5.24 5.20 10.19
N ILE A 123 5.08 4.37 11.22
CA ILE A 123 5.57 4.66 12.58
C ILE A 123 7.08 4.84 12.56
N ALA A 124 7.81 3.97 11.86
CA ALA A 124 9.25 4.11 11.71
C ALA A 124 9.60 5.46 11.08
N ALA A 125 8.92 5.88 10.01
CA ALA A 125 9.16 7.16 9.35
C ALA A 125 8.92 8.37 10.28
N LEU A 126 7.93 8.33 11.16
CA LEU A 126 7.73 9.38 12.17
C LEU A 126 8.91 9.47 13.14
N ILE A 127 9.36 8.32 13.66
CA ILE A 127 10.52 8.22 14.56
C ILE A 127 11.79 8.72 13.85
N GLY A 128 12.05 8.21 12.64
CA GLY A 128 13.20 8.59 11.83
C GLY A 128 13.22 10.07 11.49
N LYS A 129 12.07 10.69 11.24
CA LYS A 129 11.94 12.14 11.03
C LYS A 129 12.34 12.92 12.28
N LEU A 130 11.87 12.53 13.46
CA LEU A 130 12.21 13.20 14.72
C LEU A 130 13.71 13.10 15.01
N TRP A 131 14.27 11.89 14.91
CA TRP A 131 15.70 11.65 15.15
C TRP A 131 16.60 12.37 14.15
N SER A 132 16.28 12.30 12.85
CA SER A 132 17.08 12.99 11.83
C SER A 132 16.99 14.50 11.94
N PHE A 133 15.83 15.07 12.28
CA PHE A 133 15.67 16.51 12.44
C PHE A 133 16.55 17.06 13.58
N ASP A 134 16.54 16.41 14.74
CA ASP A 134 17.37 16.79 15.88
C ASP A 134 18.87 16.74 15.54
N VAL A 135 19.30 15.64 14.91
CA VAL A 135 20.69 15.43 14.52
C VAL A 135 21.15 16.42 13.44
N VAL A 136 20.28 16.81 12.50
CA VAL A 136 20.59 17.83 11.47
C VAL A 136 20.75 19.21 12.10
N MET A 137 19.90 19.57 13.06
CA MET A 137 19.98 20.89 13.71
C MET A 137 21.23 21.05 14.58
N ASN A 138 21.68 19.96 15.19
CA ASN A 138 22.84 19.96 16.09
C ASN A 138 24.17 19.56 15.39
N ASP A 139 24.13 19.26 14.09
CA ASP A 139 25.26 18.81 13.26
C ASP A 139 26.08 17.65 13.85
N GLN A 140 25.39 16.65 14.42
CA GLN A 140 26.01 15.59 15.21
C GLN A 140 26.22 14.27 14.44
N CYS A 141 26.10 14.28 13.12
CA CYS A 141 26.16 13.07 12.30
C CYS A 141 26.52 13.38 10.86
N ASP A 142 27.02 12.38 10.15
CA ASP A 142 27.30 12.46 8.72
C ASP A 142 26.06 12.93 7.93
N HIS A 143 26.22 14.04 7.22
CA HIS A 143 25.16 14.67 6.42
C HIS A 143 24.49 13.69 5.46
N LEU A 144 25.24 12.74 4.88
CA LEU A 144 24.68 11.78 3.95
C LEU A 144 23.61 10.90 4.64
N VAL A 145 23.85 10.49 5.88
CA VAL A 145 22.93 9.63 6.64
C VAL A 145 21.72 10.44 7.11
N SER A 146 21.97 11.63 7.68
CA SER A 146 20.93 12.46 8.30
C SER A 146 19.97 13.06 7.26
N TYR A 147 20.47 13.65 6.17
CA TYR A 147 19.62 14.17 5.09
C TYR A 147 18.88 13.07 4.32
N SER A 148 19.55 11.94 4.01
CA SER A 148 18.88 10.83 3.32
C SER A 148 17.70 10.29 4.13
N THR A 149 17.89 10.15 5.45
CA THR A 149 16.84 9.72 6.37
C THR A 149 15.72 10.74 6.44
N LEU A 150 16.05 12.03 6.61
CA LEU A 150 15.05 13.09 6.72
C LEU A 150 14.19 13.20 5.46
N ILE A 151 14.82 13.22 4.29
CA ILE A 151 14.14 13.29 2.98
C ILE A 151 13.21 12.10 2.80
N PHE A 152 13.72 10.89 3.02
CA PHE A 152 12.91 9.67 2.90
C PHE A 152 11.71 9.69 3.84
N CYS A 153 11.88 10.10 5.10
CA CYS A 153 10.80 10.16 6.06
C CYS A 153 9.74 11.19 5.68
N VAL A 154 10.12 12.39 5.22
CA VAL A 154 9.17 13.41 4.79
C VAL A 154 8.33 12.92 3.61
N PHE A 155 8.97 12.36 2.57
CA PHE A 155 8.24 11.81 1.43
C PHE A 155 7.34 10.64 1.83
N SER A 156 7.83 9.74 2.68
CA SER A 156 7.05 8.60 3.15
C SER A 156 5.81 9.06 3.93
N ILE A 157 5.95 10.02 4.84
CA ILE A 157 4.82 10.57 5.62
C ILE A 157 3.77 11.17 4.67
N ILE A 158 4.17 11.97 3.69
CA ILE A 158 3.25 12.56 2.72
C ILE A 158 2.48 11.47 1.97
N ILE A 159 3.20 10.46 1.45
CA ILE A 159 2.59 9.34 0.71
C ILE A 159 1.60 8.58 1.61
N TYR A 160 1.98 8.24 2.83
CA TYR A 160 1.12 7.51 3.76
C TYR A 160 -0.10 8.31 4.22
N LEU A 161 0.02 9.64 4.35
CA LEU A 161 -1.12 10.52 4.63
C LEU A 161 -2.16 10.47 3.50
N PHE A 162 -1.73 10.52 2.24
CA PHE A 162 -2.65 10.36 1.11
C PHE A 162 -3.36 9.00 1.13
N PHE A 163 -2.63 7.91 1.45
CA PHE A 163 -3.25 6.59 1.60
C PHE A 163 -4.26 6.56 2.75
N PHE A 164 -3.93 7.16 3.89
CA PHE A 164 -4.81 7.19 5.05
C PHE A 164 -6.11 7.96 4.78
N ILE A 165 -6.00 9.15 4.16
CA ILE A 165 -7.15 9.95 3.74
C ILE A 165 -8.02 9.15 2.77
N GLY A 166 -7.41 8.46 1.79
CA GLY A 166 -8.13 7.61 0.85
C GLY A 166 -8.89 6.46 1.54
N THR A 167 -8.27 5.78 2.49
CA THR A 167 -8.95 4.72 3.27
C THR A 167 -10.06 5.26 4.15
N MET A 168 -9.84 6.41 4.80
CA MET A 168 -10.86 7.07 5.63
C MET A 168 -12.07 7.51 4.80
N TYR A 169 -11.83 8.05 3.60
CA TYR A 169 -12.89 8.41 2.66
C TYR A 169 -13.75 7.20 2.28
N LEU A 170 -13.11 6.07 1.94
CA LEU A 170 -13.82 4.84 1.61
C LEU A 170 -14.66 4.31 2.78
N TYR A 171 -14.09 4.30 3.99
CA TYR A 171 -14.80 3.84 5.19
C TYR A 171 -16.00 4.75 5.51
N CYS A 172 -15.83 6.06 5.40
CA CYS A 172 -16.91 7.03 5.58
C CYS A 172 -18.03 6.83 4.54
N ALA A 173 -17.67 6.61 3.27
CA ALA A 173 -18.64 6.33 2.21
C ALA A 173 -19.42 5.01 2.43
N GLU A 174 -18.75 3.96 2.92
CA GLU A 174 -19.40 2.70 3.29
C GLU A 174 -20.35 2.87 4.48
N TRP A 175 -19.93 3.61 5.50
CA TRP A 175 -20.75 3.92 6.67
C TRP A 175 -22.00 4.72 6.30
N LEU A 176 -21.86 5.76 5.47
CA LEU A 176 -22.97 6.55 4.94
C LEU A 176 -23.99 5.68 4.18
N ARG A 177 -23.52 4.77 3.32
CA ARG A 177 -24.41 3.82 2.63
C ARG A 177 -25.10 2.86 3.58
N SER A 178 -24.43 2.44 4.66
CA SER A 178 -25.06 1.59 5.68
C SER A 178 -26.18 2.34 6.39
N LEU A 179 -25.95 3.61 6.75
CA LEU A 179 -26.97 4.46 7.37
C LEU A 179 -28.17 4.66 6.45
N GLU A 180 -27.95 4.94 5.17
CA GLU A 180 -29.01 5.10 4.18
C GLU A 180 -29.91 3.85 4.11
N LYS A 181 -29.30 2.65 4.07
CA LYS A 181 -30.05 1.39 4.08
C LYS A 181 -30.88 1.21 5.35
N THR A 182 -30.31 1.53 6.51
CA THR A 182 -31.03 1.44 7.78
C THR A 182 -32.19 2.43 7.83
N LEU A 183 -31.99 3.65 7.34
CA LEU A 183 -33.02 4.68 7.26
C LEU A 183 -34.19 4.25 6.37
N VAL A 184 -33.90 3.77 5.15
CA VAL A 184 -34.92 3.28 4.21
C VAL A 184 -35.68 2.08 4.78
N ALA A 185 -34.98 1.15 5.43
CA ALA A 185 -35.63 0.00 6.09
C ALA A 185 -36.55 0.44 7.23
N CYS A 186 -36.18 1.47 7.98
CA CYS A 186 -37.01 2.04 9.05
C CYS A 186 -38.25 2.74 8.48
N LEU A 187 -38.07 3.55 7.43
CA LEU A 187 -39.15 4.26 6.75
C LEU A 187 -40.20 3.29 6.17
N ASN A 188 -39.74 2.22 5.51
CA ASN A 188 -40.64 1.19 4.96
C ASN A 188 -41.45 0.47 6.04
N ARG A 189 -40.88 0.23 7.23
CA ARG A 189 -41.63 -0.37 8.35
C ARG A 189 -42.73 0.56 8.86
N LEU A 190 -42.46 1.87 8.95
CA LEU A 190 -43.43 2.86 9.40
C LEU A 190 -44.60 3.00 8.41
N MET A 191 -44.32 2.95 7.11
CA MET A 191 -45.36 3.02 6.07
C MET A 191 -46.27 1.78 6.05
N VAL A 192 -45.76 0.59 6.38
CA VAL A 192 -46.54 -0.66 6.42
C VAL A 192 -47.45 -0.77 7.65
N THR A 193 -47.14 -0.08 8.75
CA THR A 193 -47.97 -0.06 9.97
C THR A 193 -49.04 1.04 9.99
N GLY A 194 -49.13 1.85 8.92
CA GLY A 194 -50.07 2.97 8.81
C GLY A 194 -51.36 2.69 8.01
N GLU A 195 -51.53 1.47 7.48
CA GLU A 195 -52.76 0.94 6.89
C GLU A 195 -53.48 0.01 7.88
#